data_AF-A0AB33IUH7-F1
#
_entry.id   AF-A0AB33IUH7-F1
#
_cell.length_a   1.000
_cell.length_b   1.000
_cell.length_c   1.000
_cell.angle_alpha   90.00
_cell.angle_beta   90.00
_cell.angle_gamma   90.00
#
_symmetry.space_group_name_H-M   'P 1'
#
loop_
_entity.id
_entity.type
_entity.pdbx_description
1 polymer ?
#
loop_
_entity_poly.entity_id
_entity_poly.type
_entity_poly.pdbx_seq_one_letter_code
_entity_poly.pdbx_strand_id
1 'polypeptide(L)'
;MEEEEKLQPWKLVLSALMLVVGMVMTRIGVAWFGHPWVMFVWYVVAFLPVGWGVMLEAWEHISEHHDVFTEFTLMSVAAIGAFAIGEYPEAVAVMLLYCIGELLQDKAVDRAKDHIKDLVSYRPDRAMVVTDGVAVAREAAEVAVDSVIEVKPGERVPLDGLLQGGAATFNTAALTGESLPRMIDDGNEVLAGMIVVDSPVRIRTTRMAGDSAISRILSMVQEASERKAPTELFIRRFARVYTPVVVLLAALMVALPWLYGAVSDGFDYDFGTWFHRALVFLVISCPCALVISVPLTYFGGIGAASRRGILFKGGNFLDAIREVDTVVFDKTGTLTTGQFAVTAVEGLTPDMLDTVAAMERSSNHPLAQAICQYHPTEKSLDAKDIPGYGLEAHEGGHTWLVGTLRLLDKAGVGYPSELKGVSETLVVCACNGQYVGCLKLADMSKEDARNVVGRLASQGVKQIEILSGDKQELVERVAADLHIARGYGDLLPQDKVAHIRKLQSEGRRVAFVGDGINDAPVLAMSDVSIAMGAMGTDLAIETADIILQTDQPSKVAEAVEMGRRTYAIARQNIILALGIKALVMLLGVLGMANLWGAVFADTGVALLAVLNATRILIRRRECDRS
;
A
#
# COMPACT_ATOMS: atom_id res chain seq x y z
N MET A 1 6.64 19.55 -18.93
CA MET A 1 5.33 18.94 -18.66
C MET A 1 4.39 20.09 -18.47
N GLU A 2 3.70 20.45 -19.55
CA GLU A 2 2.68 21.49 -19.54
C GLU A 2 1.62 21.14 -18.48
N GLU A 3 1.20 22.15 -17.72
CA GLU A 3 0.02 22.01 -16.86
C GLU A 3 -1.16 21.61 -17.74
N GLU A 4 -1.62 20.36 -17.64
CA GLU A 4 -2.92 19.95 -18.17
C GLU A 4 -3.95 20.96 -17.66
N GLU A 5 -4.57 21.71 -18.58
CA GLU A 5 -5.52 22.77 -18.27
C GLU A 5 -6.76 22.14 -17.61
N LYS A 6 -6.74 21.97 -16.28
CA LYS A 6 -7.84 21.37 -15.51
C LYS A 6 -9.17 21.96 -15.97
N LEU A 7 -10.06 21.08 -16.44
CA LEU A 7 -11.32 21.46 -17.06
C LEU A 7 -12.16 22.27 -16.06
N GLN A 8 -12.31 23.57 -16.31
CA GLN A 8 -12.92 24.48 -15.34
C GLN A 8 -14.42 24.18 -15.21
N PRO A 9 -14.97 24.08 -13.98
CA PRO A 9 -16.35 23.62 -13.76
C PRO A 9 -17.42 24.51 -14.38
N TRP A 10 -17.13 25.79 -14.65
CA TRP A 10 -18.05 26.67 -15.36
C TRP A 10 -18.25 26.27 -16.83
N LYS A 11 -17.24 25.68 -17.49
CA LYS A 11 -17.32 25.19 -18.89
C LYS A 11 -18.42 24.11 -19.00
N LEU A 12 -18.44 23.17 -18.04
CA LEU A 12 -19.48 22.13 -17.93
C LEU A 12 -20.87 22.71 -17.69
N VAL A 13 -21.00 23.65 -16.75
CA VAL A 13 -22.28 24.27 -16.40
C VAL A 13 -22.85 25.04 -17.60
N LEU A 14 -22.00 25.76 -18.33
CA LEU A 14 -22.40 26.48 -19.54
C LEU A 14 -22.93 25.51 -20.61
N SER A 15 -22.15 24.47 -20.96
CA SER A 15 -22.56 23.47 -21.95
C SER A 15 -23.83 22.72 -21.54
N ALA A 16 -23.97 22.35 -20.26
CA ALA A 16 -25.17 21.72 -19.73
C ALA A 16 -26.41 22.63 -19.83
N LEU A 17 -26.28 23.90 -19.44
CA LEU A 17 -27.36 24.87 -19.54
C LEU A 17 -27.78 25.08 -20.99
N MET A 18 -26.83 25.29 -21.91
CA MET A 18 -27.13 25.48 -23.32
C MET A 18 -27.77 24.25 -23.96
N LEU A 19 -27.33 23.04 -23.58
CA LEU A 19 -27.93 21.78 -24.03
C LEU A 19 -29.39 21.66 -23.59
N VAL A 20 -29.67 21.89 -22.29
CA VAL A 20 -31.02 21.82 -21.74
C VAL A 20 -31.92 22.89 -22.35
N VAL A 21 -31.44 24.13 -22.46
CA VAL A 21 -32.19 25.24 -23.05
C VAL A 21 -32.49 24.97 -24.53
N GLY A 22 -31.52 24.47 -25.30
CA GLY A 22 -31.73 24.11 -26.71
C GLY A 22 -32.76 23.00 -26.90
N MET A 23 -32.71 21.95 -26.07
CA MET A 23 -33.71 20.88 -26.11
C MET A 23 -35.11 21.38 -25.75
N VAL A 24 -35.22 22.23 -24.73
CA VAL A 24 -36.50 22.83 -24.31
C VAL A 24 -37.05 23.76 -25.39
N MET A 25 -36.22 24.61 -26.01
CA MET A 25 -36.62 25.49 -27.11
C MET A 25 -37.11 24.71 -28.34
N THR A 26 -36.44 23.60 -28.66
CA THR A 26 -36.87 22.68 -29.72
C THR A 26 -38.23 22.07 -29.41
N ARG A 27 -38.45 21.63 -28.16
CA ARG A 27 -39.69 20.97 -27.74
C ARG A 27 -40.88 21.93 -27.60
N ILE A 28 -40.63 23.18 -27.22
CA ILE A 28 -41.65 24.25 -27.15
C ILE A 28 -41.98 24.80 -28.56
N GLY A 29 -41.17 24.50 -29.57
CA GLY A 29 -41.41 24.95 -30.94
C GLY A 29 -41.14 26.44 -31.14
N VAL A 30 -40.10 26.96 -30.49
CA VAL A 30 -39.72 28.38 -30.57
C VAL A 30 -39.34 28.73 -32.02
N ALA A 31 -40.09 29.63 -32.64
CA ALA A 31 -40.02 29.89 -34.10
C ALA A 31 -38.63 30.30 -34.62
N TRP A 32 -37.86 31.08 -33.86
CA TRP A 32 -36.51 31.49 -34.27
C TRP A 32 -35.45 30.39 -34.06
N PHE A 33 -35.69 29.47 -33.12
CA PHE A 33 -34.79 28.34 -32.83
C PHE A 33 -34.97 27.19 -33.82
N GLY A 34 -36.13 27.10 -34.47
CA GLY A 34 -36.39 26.12 -35.53
C GLY A 34 -35.61 26.37 -36.82
N HIS A 35 -34.91 27.51 -36.96
CA HIS A 35 -34.09 27.78 -38.14
C HIS A 35 -32.79 26.94 -38.09
N PRO A 36 -32.47 26.13 -39.12
CA PRO A 36 -31.34 25.19 -39.07
C PRO A 36 -29.99 25.82 -38.68
N TRP A 37 -29.73 27.03 -39.20
CA TRP A 37 -28.52 27.79 -38.89
C TRP A 37 -28.44 28.23 -37.41
N VAL A 38 -29.56 28.65 -36.83
CA VAL A 38 -29.60 29.08 -35.42
C VAL A 38 -29.34 27.90 -34.51
N MET A 39 -29.97 26.76 -34.80
CA MET A 39 -29.78 25.52 -34.06
C MET A 39 -28.32 25.04 -34.15
N PHE A 40 -27.74 25.04 -35.35
CA PHE A 40 -26.33 24.68 -35.55
C PHE A 40 -25.38 25.56 -34.73
N VAL A 41 -25.49 26.88 -34.86
CA VAL A 41 -24.61 27.83 -34.12
C VAL A 41 -24.78 27.66 -32.61
N TRP A 42 -26.02 27.49 -32.13
CA TRP A 42 -26.29 27.29 -30.70
C TRP A 42 -25.56 26.06 -30.15
N TYR A 43 -25.67 24.91 -30.83
CA TYR A 43 -25.04 23.67 -30.38
C TYR A 43 -23.52 23.66 -30.59
N VAL A 44 -22.99 24.36 -31.59
CA VAL A 44 -21.54 24.59 -31.71
C VAL A 44 -21.02 25.36 -30.51
N VAL A 45 -21.69 26.44 -30.09
CA VAL A 45 -21.30 27.21 -28.89
C VAL A 45 -21.44 26.36 -27.63
N ALA A 46 -22.46 25.51 -27.55
CA ALA A 46 -22.61 24.56 -26.44
C ALA A 46 -21.52 23.48 -26.43
N PHE A 47 -21.01 23.07 -27.60
CA PHE A 47 -20.00 22.03 -27.76
C PHE A 47 -18.59 22.53 -27.40
N LEU A 48 -18.20 23.73 -27.85
CA LEU A 48 -16.82 24.23 -27.74
C LEU A 48 -16.20 24.11 -26.32
N PRO A 49 -16.88 24.45 -25.21
CA PRO A 49 -16.29 24.37 -23.88
C PRO A 49 -15.92 22.95 -23.42
N VAL A 50 -16.58 21.93 -23.96
CA VAL A 50 -16.41 20.51 -23.57
C VAL A 50 -15.72 19.66 -24.64
N GLY A 51 -15.93 19.96 -25.92
CA GLY A 51 -15.38 19.18 -27.03
C GLY A 51 -14.02 19.67 -27.52
N TRP A 52 -13.66 20.94 -27.32
CA TRP A 52 -12.43 21.50 -27.87
C TRP A 52 -11.16 20.85 -27.32
N GLY A 53 -11.08 20.66 -25.99
CA GLY A 53 -9.94 20.00 -25.34
C GLY A 53 -9.75 18.57 -25.84
N VAL A 54 -10.83 17.79 -25.89
CA VAL A 54 -10.85 16.41 -26.38
C VAL A 54 -10.39 16.31 -27.84
N MET A 55 -10.80 17.26 -28.69
CA MET A 55 -10.36 17.30 -30.08
C MET A 55 -8.89 17.67 -30.24
N LEU A 56 -8.35 18.54 -29.36
CA LEU A 56 -6.92 18.85 -29.33
C LEU A 56 -6.09 17.64 -28.89
N GLU A 57 -6.50 16.93 -27.84
CA GLU A 57 -5.86 15.69 -27.40
C GLU A 57 -5.86 14.63 -28.52
N ALA A 58 -6.99 14.49 -29.22
CA ALA A 58 -7.07 13.61 -30.39
C ALA A 58 -6.05 14.00 -31.48
N TRP A 59 -5.88 15.30 -31.72
CA TRP A 59 -4.93 15.81 -32.72
C TRP A 59 -3.48 15.63 -32.30
N GLU A 60 -3.15 15.88 -31.03
CA GLU A 60 -1.82 15.70 -30.45
C GLU A 60 -1.40 14.22 -30.53
N HIS A 61 -2.27 13.29 -30.14
CA HIS A 61 -2.02 11.85 -30.26
C HIS A 61 -1.77 11.39 -31.71
N ILE A 62 -2.49 11.96 -32.69
CA ILE A 62 -2.30 11.65 -34.11
C ILE A 62 -0.99 12.23 -34.63
N SER A 63 -0.68 13.48 -34.28
CA SER A 63 0.44 14.22 -34.85
C SER A 63 1.78 13.86 -34.22
N GLU A 64 1.84 13.69 -32.89
CA GLU A 64 3.07 13.43 -32.15
C GLU A 64 3.35 11.95 -31.95
N HIS A 65 2.31 11.15 -31.68
CA HIS A 65 2.47 9.73 -31.35
C HIS A 65 2.12 8.78 -32.50
N HIS A 66 1.62 9.30 -33.62
CA HIS A 66 1.10 8.54 -34.76
C HIS A 66 0.07 7.47 -34.35
N ASP A 67 -0.64 7.68 -33.23
CA ASP A 67 -1.67 6.78 -32.73
C ASP A 67 -3.05 7.32 -33.13
N VAL A 68 -3.58 6.78 -34.23
CA VAL A 68 -4.86 7.24 -34.82
C VAL A 68 -6.07 6.58 -34.17
N PHE A 69 -5.88 5.54 -33.37
CA PHE A 69 -6.96 4.71 -32.83
C PHE A 69 -7.11 4.90 -31.32
N THR A 70 -7.22 6.16 -30.90
CA THR A 70 -7.48 6.55 -29.52
C THR A 70 -8.97 6.76 -29.25
N GLU A 71 -9.35 6.78 -27.97
CA GLU A 71 -10.71 7.12 -27.55
C GLU A 71 -11.08 8.56 -27.92
N PHE A 72 -10.12 9.49 -27.79
CA PHE A 72 -10.29 10.89 -28.18
C PHE A 72 -10.60 11.02 -29.67
N THR A 73 -9.89 10.27 -30.53
CA THR A 73 -10.16 10.23 -31.97
C THR A 73 -11.56 9.67 -32.25
N LEU A 74 -11.94 8.58 -31.58
CA LEU A 74 -13.25 7.95 -31.75
C LEU A 74 -14.39 8.91 -31.35
N MET A 75 -14.27 9.55 -30.20
CA MET A 75 -15.24 10.53 -29.71
C MET A 75 -15.33 11.76 -30.62
N SER A 76 -14.18 12.25 -31.11
CA SER A 76 -14.12 13.39 -32.04
C SER A 76 -14.79 13.07 -33.38
N VAL A 77 -14.47 11.91 -33.98
CA VAL A 77 -15.10 11.45 -35.23
C VAL A 77 -16.61 11.24 -35.04
N ALA A 78 -17.01 10.66 -33.91
CA ALA A 78 -18.42 10.45 -33.60
C ALA A 78 -19.19 11.76 -33.40
N ALA A 79 -18.60 12.75 -32.72
CA ALA A 79 -19.19 14.07 -32.55
C ALA A 79 -19.31 14.81 -33.89
N ILE A 80 -18.25 14.83 -34.70
CA ILE A 80 -18.29 15.42 -36.04
C ILE A 80 -19.34 14.73 -36.92
N GLY A 81 -19.40 13.41 -36.86
CA GLY A 81 -20.42 12.62 -37.56
C GLY A 81 -21.84 12.96 -37.12
N ALA A 82 -22.08 13.11 -35.81
CA ALA A 82 -23.36 13.53 -35.25
C ALA A 82 -23.77 14.95 -35.69
N PHE A 83 -22.81 15.89 -35.74
CA PHE A 83 -23.04 17.21 -36.33
C PHE A 83 -23.36 17.13 -37.83
N ALA A 84 -22.75 16.21 -38.58
CA ALA A 84 -23.01 16.06 -40.01
C ALA A 84 -24.41 15.52 -40.34
N ILE A 85 -25.01 14.72 -39.44
CA ILE A 85 -26.36 14.16 -39.59
C ILE A 85 -27.47 15.02 -38.95
N GLY A 86 -27.10 16.12 -38.27
CA GLY A 86 -28.05 17.04 -37.62
C GLY A 86 -28.45 16.66 -36.19
N GLU A 87 -27.84 15.62 -35.61
CA GLU A 87 -28.02 15.17 -34.22
C GLU A 87 -27.09 15.98 -33.29
N TYR A 88 -27.29 17.31 -33.27
CA TYR A 88 -26.46 18.24 -32.50
C TYR A 88 -26.56 18.08 -30.97
N PRO A 89 -27.78 17.91 -30.37
CA PRO A 89 -27.91 17.70 -28.94
C PRO A 89 -27.09 16.50 -28.42
N GLU A 90 -27.04 15.44 -29.22
CA GLU A 90 -26.38 14.17 -28.91
C GLU A 90 -24.86 14.35 -28.86
N ALA A 91 -24.28 15.06 -29.84
CA ALA A 91 -22.85 15.37 -29.87
C ALA A 91 -22.40 16.14 -28.63
N VAL A 92 -23.19 17.14 -28.21
CA VAL A 92 -22.92 17.94 -27.00
C VAL A 92 -23.10 17.09 -25.73
N ALA A 93 -24.14 16.26 -25.67
CA ALA A 93 -24.40 15.40 -24.51
C ALA A 93 -23.28 14.39 -24.27
N VAL A 94 -22.77 13.74 -25.32
CA VAL A 94 -21.65 12.77 -25.22
C VAL A 94 -20.42 13.43 -24.62
N MET A 95 -19.98 14.58 -25.17
CA MET A 95 -18.79 15.28 -24.68
C MET A 95 -19.00 15.82 -23.25
N LEU A 96 -20.18 16.37 -22.97
CA LEU A 96 -20.51 16.87 -21.64
C LEU A 96 -20.42 15.78 -20.57
N LEU A 97 -20.99 14.59 -20.84
CA LEU A 97 -21.01 13.49 -19.88
C LEU A 97 -19.62 12.87 -19.69
N TYR A 98 -18.83 12.79 -20.76
CA TYR A 98 -17.42 12.42 -20.67
C TYR A 98 -16.65 13.37 -19.74
N CYS A 99 -16.73 14.69 -19.99
CA CYS A 99 -16.03 15.68 -19.17
C CYS A 99 -16.53 15.70 -17.70
N ILE A 100 -17.80 15.38 -17.45
CA ILE A 100 -18.32 15.16 -16.08
C ILE A 100 -17.68 13.93 -15.45
N GLY A 101 -17.54 12.83 -16.20
CA GLY A 101 -16.87 11.61 -15.76
C GLY A 101 -15.41 11.84 -15.36
N GLU A 102 -14.65 12.52 -16.21
CA GLU A 102 -13.25 12.93 -15.92
C GLU A 102 -13.17 13.83 -14.68
N LEU A 103 -14.05 14.84 -14.55
CA LEU A 103 -14.06 15.68 -13.35
C LEU A 103 -14.37 14.89 -12.07
N LEU A 104 -15.24 13.87 -12.14
CA LEU A 104 -15.51 13.00 -11.00
C LEU A 104 -14.31 12.10 -10.67
N GLN A 105 -13.57 11.62 -11.69
CA GLN A 105 -12.32 10.89 -11.53
C GLN A 105 -11.27 11.75 -10.83
N ASP A 106 -11.00 12.95 -11.36
CA ASP A 106 -10.05 13.90 -10.79
C ASP A 106 -10.38 14.23 -9.34
N LYS A 107 -11.66 14.53 -9.05
CA LYS A 107 -12.09 14.79 -7.67
C LYS A 107 -11.93 13.57 -6.77
N ALA A 108 -12.14 12.36 -7.27
CA ALA A 108 -11.95 11.16 -6.47
C ALA A 108 -10.46 10.90 -6.18
N VAL A 109 -9.59 11.18 -7.15
CA VAL A 109 -8.14 11.14 -6.99
C VAL A 109 -7.67 12.21 -6.00
N ASP A 110 -8.08 13.47 -6.20
CA ASP A 110 -7.76 14.58 -5.31
C ASP A 110 -8.30 14.33 -3.90
N ARG A 111 -9.49 13.76 -3.74
CA ARG A 111 -10.04 13.41 -2.41
C ARG A 111 -9.24 12.32 -1.70
N ALA A 112 -8.76 11.30 -2.40
CA ALA A 112 -7.89 10.31 -1.75
C ALA A 112 -6.48 10.88 -1.49
N LYS A 113 -5.98 11.83 -2.30
CA LYS A 113 -4.80 12.63 -1.97
C LYS A 113 -5.02 13.46 -0.71
N ASP A 114 -6.15 14.17 -0.61
CA ASP A 114 -6.48 15.03 0.53
C ASP A 114 -6.65 14.21 1.80
N HIS A 115 -7.29 13.05 1.76
CA HIS A 115 -7.37 12.14 2.91
C HIS A 115 -6.01 11.60 3.37
N ILE A 116 -5.00 11.58 2.49
CA ILE A 116 -3.62 11.21 2.85
C ILE A 116 -2.84 12.45 3.31
N LYS A 117 -3.11 13.63 2.73
CA LYS A 117 -2.62 14.90 3.27
C LYS A 117 -3.19 15.20 4.65
N ASP A 118 -4.40 14.75 4.97
CA ASP A 118 -4.99 14.84 6.31
C ASP A 118 -4.21 14.00 7.34
N LEU A 119 -3.47 12.98 6.92
CA LEU A 119 -2.49 12.28 7.77
C LEU A 119 -1.23 13.14 8.01
N VAL A 120 -0.95 14.12 7.15
CA VAL A 120 0.27 14.98 7.16
C VAL A 120 0.02 16.40 7.67
N SER A 121 -1.20 16.92 7.59
CA SER A 121 -1.59 18.26 8.04
C SER A 121 -1.49 18.47 9.55
N TYR A 122 -1.00 17.47 10.27
CA TYR A 122 -0.77 17.51 11.70
C TYR A 122 0.69 17.70 12.10
N ARG A 123 1.62 17.89 11.16
CA ARG A 123 2.99 18.25 11.51
C ARG A 123 3.03 19.70 11.99
N PRO A 124 3.57 20.00 13.19
CA PRO A 124 3.78 21.38 13.61
C PRO A 124 4.75 22.11 12.68
N ASP A 125 4.37 23.30 12.21
CA ASP A 125 5.23 24.18 11.41
C ASP A 125 6.39 24.77 12.24
N ARG A 126 6.29 24.68 13.57
CA ARG A 126 7.28 25.21 14.51
C ARG A 126 7.79 24.13 15.44
N ALA A 127 9.09 24.16 15.69
CA ALA A 127 9.76 23.32 16.68
C ALA A 127 10.37 24.20 17.77
N MET A 128 10.31 23.73 19.02
CA MET A 128 10.92 24.42 20.15
C MET A 128 12.37 23.95 20.31
N VAL A 129 13.32 24.70 19.79
CA VAL A 129 14.75 24.36 19.82
C VAL A 129 15.36 24.86 21.13
N VAL A 130 16.03 23.98 21.88
CA VAL A 130 16.73 24.33 23.11
C VAL A 130 18.10 24.89 22.78
N THR A 131 18.30 26.19 23.00
CA THR A 131 19.61 26.87 22.87
C THR A 131 19.96 27.49 24.23
N ASP A 132 21.15 27.22 24.75
CA ASP A 132 21.61 27.72 26.06
C ASP A 132 20.64 27.42 27.23
N GLY A 133 19.94 26.28 27.17
CA GLY A 133 18.97 25.87 28.18
C GLY A 133 17.60 26.56 28.08
N VAL A 134 17.38 27.43 27.09
CA VAL A 134 16.11 28.10 26.82
C VAL A 134 15.48 27.56 25.54
N ALA A 135 14.20 27.24 25.61
CA ALA A 135 13.42 26.76 24.49
C ALA A 135 12.97 27.95 23.61
N VAL A 136 13.40 27.97 22.34
CA VAL A 136 13.09 29.03 21.35
C VAL A 136 12.35 28.44 20.15
N ALA A 137 11.21 29.01 19.81
CA ALA A 137 10.38 28.53 18.70
C ALA A 137 10.95 28.95 17.34
N ARG A 138 11.42 27.98 16.54
CA ARG A 138 11.87 28.17 15.15
C ARG A 138 10.95 27.46 14.17
N GLU A 139 10.98 27.84 12.90
CA GLU A 139 10.29 27.08 11.85
C GLU A 139 10.92 25.70 11.71
N ALA A 140 10.10 24.65 11.64
CA ALA A 140 10.58 23.27 11.58
C ALA A 140 11.47 23.02 10.34
N ALA A 141 11.27 23.78 9.26
CA ALA A 141 12.08 23.73 8.05
C ALA A 141 13.51 24.28 8.23
N GLU A 142 13.72 25.18 9.20
CA GLU A 142 15.02 25.84 9.45
C GLU A 142 15.83 25.16 10.55
N VAL A 143 15.28 24.13 11.20
CA VAL A 143 15.98 23.40 12.26
C VAL A 143 17.04 22.48 11.64
N ALA A 144 18.29 22.67 12.07
CA ALA A 144 19.40 21.83 11.65
C ALA A 144 19.35 20.44 12.29
N VAL A 145 19.99 19.46 11.64
CA VAL A 145 20.27 18.14 12.22
C VAL A 145 21.14 18.30 13.47
N ASP A 146 21.01 17.37 14.43
CA ASP A 146 21.64 17.37 15.75
C ASP A 146 21.19 18.49 16.71
N SER A 147 20.15 19.24 16.35
CA SER A 147 19.52 20.22 17.26
C SER A 147 18.69 19.50 18.33
N VAL A 148 18.72 19.99 19.57
CA VAL A 148 17.86 19.47 20.63
C VAL A 148 16.55 20.25 20.61
N ILE A 149 15.44 19.55 20.44
CA ILE A 149 14.09 20.10 20.54
C ILE A 149 13.40 19.60 21.81
N GLU A 150 12.56 20.45 22.39
CA GLU A 150 11.70 20.10 23.52
C GLU A 150 10.25 19.96 23.04
N VAL A 151 9.59 18.86 23.40
CA VAL A 151 8.19 18.60 23.05
C VAL A 151 7.42 18.31 24.32
N LYS A 152 6.34 19.06 24.58
CA LYS A 152 5.56 18.92 25.81
C LYS A 152 4.47 17.83 25.69
N PRO A 153 3.94 17.33 26.81
CA PRO A 153 2.79 16.42 26.78
C PRO A 153 1.61 17.02 26.02
N GLY A 154 1.01 16.22 25.14
CA GLY A 154 -0.06 16.63 24.23
C GLY A 154 0.41 17.32 22.94
N GLU A 155 1.69 17.71 22.85
CA GLU A 155 2.26 18.25 21.61
C GLU A 155 2.76 17.13 20.68
N ARG A 156 2.81 17.47 19.39
CA ARG A 156 3.32 16.58 18.35
C ARG A 156 4.80 16.79 18.15
N VAL A 157 5.51 15.72 17.86
CA VAL A 157 6.92 15.75 17.49
C VAL A 157 7.05 16.41 16.10
N PRO A 158 7.80 17.52 15.96
CA PRO A 158 7.89 18.26 14.71
C PRO A 158 8.90 17.69 13.70
N LEU A 159 9.91 16.95 14.17
CA LEU A 159 11.03 16.43 13.39
C LEU A 159 11.44 15.06 13.89
N ASP A 160 11.92 14.20 12.98
CA ASP A 160 12.49 12.90 13.35
C ASP A 160 13.77 13.11 14.18
N GLY A 161 13.98 12.24 15.17
CA GLY A 161 15.13 12.34 16.05
C GLY A 161 15.29 11.17 17.01
N LEU A 162 16.24 11.29 17.95
CA LEU A 162 16.48 10.32 19.01
C LEU A 162 16.01 10.87 20.35
N LEU A 163 15.30 10.05 21.13
CA LEU A 163 14.84 10.42 22.47
C LEU A 163 16.03 10.66 23.41
N GLN A 164 15.93 11.70 24.23
CA GLN A 164 16.88 12.04 25.27
C GLN A 164 16.17 12.26 26.60
N GLY A 165 16.72 11.67 27.67
CA GLY A 165 16.30 11.92 29.04
C GLY A 165 15.38 10.85 29.65
N GLY A 166 15.40 9.62 29.12
CA GLY A 166 14.66 8.48 29.67
C GLY A 166 13.50 8.02 28.79
N ALA A 167 12.92 6.87 29.13
CA ALA A 167 11.79 6.30 28.40
C ALA A 167 10.53 7.18 28.49
N ALA A 168 9.81 7.31 27.39
CA ALA A 168 8.58 8.09 27.31
C ALA A 168 7.51 7.42 26.43
N THR A 169 6.24 7.71 26.74
CA THR A 169 5.11 7.16 26.00
C THR A 169 4.65 8.09 24.89
N PHE A 170 4.51 7.55 23.67
CA PHE A 170 4.08 8.26 22.48
C PHE A 170 2.83 7.63 21.88
N ASN A 171 1.85 8.46 21.52
CA ASN A 171 0.76 8.02 20.65
C ASN A 171 1.24 8.04 19.19
N THR A 172 1.16 6.87 18.54
CA THR A 172 1.64 6.66 17.16
C THR A 172 0.50 6.58 16.14
N ALA A 173 -0.75 6.80 16.54
CA ALA A 173 -1.95 6.61 15.70
C ALA A 173 -1.90 7.35 14.37
N ALA A 174 -1.27 8.53 14.32
CA ALA A 174 -1.14 9.31 13.09
C ALA A 174 -0.19 8.68 12.06
N LEU A 175 0.79 7.91 12.52
CA LEU A 175 1.80 7.27 11.67
C LEU A 175 1.55 5.80 11.42
N THR A 176 0.92 5.10 12.36
CA THR A 176 0.74 3.63 12.31
C THR A 176 -0.72 3.23 12.17
N GLY A 177 -1.66 4.16 12.42
CA GLY A 177 -3.10 3.89 12.50
C GLY A 177 -3.55 3.25 13.81
N GLU A 178 -2.62 2.92 14.73
CA GLU A 178 -2.92 2.18 15.96
C GLU A 178 -3.24 3.10 17.13
N SER A 179 -4.30 2.77 17.89
CA SER A 179 -4.81 3.63 18.97
C SER A 179 -4.07 3.48 20.30
N LEU A 180 -3.25 2.43 20.47
CA LEU A 180 -2.50 2.17 21.70
C LEU A 180 -1.18 2.97 21.69
N PRO A 181 -0.89 3.74 22.75
CA PRO A 181 0.40 4.41 22.90
C PRO A 181 1.55 3.39 23.01
N ARG A 182 2.70 3.74 22.42
CA ARG A 182 3.94 2.96 22.44
C ARG A 182 4.94 3.62 23.40
N MET A 183 5.56 2.83 24.26
CA MET A 183 6.68 3.28 25.08
C MET A 183 7.98 3.20 24.25
N ILE A 184 8.77 4.26 24.28
CA ILE A 184 10.05 4.37 23.57
C ILE A 184 11.14 4.67 24.60
N ASP A 185 12.18 3.84 24.63
CA ASP A 185 13.32 4.01 25.53
C ASP A 185 14.29 5.11 25.09
N ASP A 186 15.13 5.57 26.02
CA ASP A 186 16.16 6.57 25.76
C ASP A 186 17.11 6.13 24.64
N GLY A 187 17.48 7.06 23.76
CA GLY A 187 18.35 6.78 22.61
C GLY A 187 17.67 6.10 21.42
N ASN A 188 16.40 5.68 21.53
CA ASN A 188 15.64 5.15 20.40
C ASN A 188 15.02 6.25 19.53
N GLU A 189 14.69 5.89 18.29
CA GLU A 189 14.15 6.81 17.29
C GLU A 189 12.70 7.20 17.59
N VAL A 190 12.42 8.49 17.47
CA VAL A 190 11.11 9.12 17.58
C VAL A 190 10.83 9.84 16.27
N LEU A 191 9.66 9.58 15.68
CA LEU A 191 9.30 10.10 14.36
C LEU A 191 8.41 11.34 14.47
N ALA A 192 8.50 12.23 13.49
CA ALA A 192 7.63 13.38 13.36
C ALA A 192 6.16 12.94 13.30
N GLY A 193 5.28 13.66 14.00
CA GLY A 193 3.83 13.41 14.07
C GLY A 193 3.36 12.54 15.23
N MET A 194 4.27 11.84 15.92
CA MET A 194 3.97 11.18 17.20
C MET A 194 3.53 12.22 18.25
N ILE A 195 2.63 11.86 19.16
CA ILE A 195 2.17 12.76 20.24
C ILE A 195 2.74 12.28 21.57
N VAL A 196 3.37 13.17 22.31
CA VAL A 196 3.89 12.88 23.65
C VAL A 196 2.73 12.75 24.64
N VAL A 197 2.68 11.70 25.45
CA VAL A 197 1.55 11.46 26.37
C VAL A 197 1.83 11.94 27.79
N ASP A 198 2.98 11.56 28.37
CA ASP A 198 3.19 11.63 29.82
C ASP A 198 3.96 12.87 30.28
N SER A 199 5.20 13.01 29.84
CA SER A 199 6.16 14.02 30.33
C SER A 199 6.85 14.75 29.18
N PRO A 200 7.34 16.00 29.39
CA PRO A 200 8.08 16.70 28.36
C PRO A 200 9.35 15.93 28.01
N VAL A 201 9.60 15.76 26.72
CA VAL A 201 10.73 15.00 26.19
C VAL A 201 11.68 15.91 25.44
N ARG A 202 12.96 15.57 25.48
CA ARG A 202 13.96 16.18 24.61
C ARG A 202 14.30 15.20 23.50
N ILE A 203 14.39 15.72 22.28
CA ILE A 203 14.65 14.91 21.09
C ILE A 203 15.80 15.57 20.34
N ARG A 204 16.83 14.79 20.01
CA ARG A 204 17.91 15.26 19.14
C ARG A 204 17.54 14.97 17.70
N THR A 205 17.39 16.00 16.88
CA THR A 205 16.97 15.86 15.49
C THR A 205 17.99 15.05 14.68
N THR A 206 17.50 14.11 13.86
CA THR A 206 18.35 13.28 12.99
C THR A 206 18.18 13.63 11.51
N ARG A 207 17.04 14.22 11.13
CA ARG A 207 16.71 14.53 9.73
C ARG A 207 16.13 15.94 9.58
N MET A 208 16.29 16.50 8.38
CA MET A 208 15.64 17.75 7.99
C MET A 208 14.14 17.55 7.77
N ALA A 209 13.39 18.65 7.71
CA ALA A 209 11.95 18.60 7.51
C ALA A 209 11.50 17.98 6.18
N GLY A 210 12.19 18.27 5.09
CA GLY A 210 11.87 17.69 3.78
C GLY A 210 11.98 16.17 3.77
N ASP A 211 12.86 15.61 4.61
CA ASP A 211 13.21 14.19 4.61
C ASP A 211 12.60 13.42 5.77
N SER A 212 11.63 13.98 6.49
CA SER A 212 10.99 13.30 7.63
C SER A 212 10.19 12.07 7.18
N ALA A 213 9.94 11.14 8.09
CA ALA A 213 9.17 9.93 7.81
C ALA A 213 7.80 10.22 7.18
N ILE A 214 7.11 11.27 7.63
CA ILE A 214 5.85 11.72 7.05
C ILE A 214 6.01 12.23 5.60
N SER A 215 7.02 13.08 5.35
CA SER A 215 7.27 13.61 4.01
C SER A 215 7.60 12.48 3.02
N ARG A 216 8.35 11.47 3.46
CA ARG A 216 8.61 10.26 2.66
C ARG A 216 7.35 9.43 2.40
N ILE A 217 6.46 9.27 3.38
CA ILE A 217 5.17 8.59 3.13
C ILE A 217 4.40 9.31 2.02
N LEU A 218 4.35 10.65 2.05
CA LEU A 218 3.67 11.41 1.01
C LEU A 218 4.31 11.23 -0.36
N SER A 219 5.63 11.36 -0.47
CA SER A 219 6.31 11.18 -1.75
C SER A 219 6.10 9.77 -2.28
N MET A 220 6.24 8.75 -1.43
CA MET A 220 6.00 7.35 -1.80
C MET A 220 4.57 7.11 -2.29
N VAL A 221 3.55 7.68 -1.64
CA VAL A 221 2.16 7.55 -2.10
C VAL A 221 1.95 8.27 -3.44
N GLN A 222 2.56 9.44 -3.63
CA GLN A 222 2.47 10.19 -4.89
C GLN A 222 3.13 9.42 -6.03
N GLU A 223 4.37 8.96 -5.83
CA GLU A 223 5.11 8.14 -6.78
C GLU A 223 4.41 6.79 -7.06
N ALA A 224 3.76 6.20 -6.05
CA ALA A 224 2.99 4.98 -6.20
C ALA A 224 1.79 5.14 -7.15
N SER A 225 1.20 6.33 -7.20
CA SER A 225 0.13 6.63 -8.15
C SER A 225 0.61 6.68 -9.60
N GLU A 226 1.90 6.93 -9.83
CA GLU A 226 2.48 6.96 -11.18
C GLU A 226 2.81 5.54 -11.69
N ARG A 227 3.07 4.61 -10.78
CA ARG A 227 3.35 3.20 -11.10
C ARG A 227 2.07 2.40 -11.33
N LYS A 228 1.65 2.35 -12.59
CA LYS A 228 0.41 1.72 -13.08
C LYS A 228 0.39 0.19 -12.90
N ALA A 229 -0.78 -0.35 -12.53
CA ALA A 229 -0.98 -1.80 -12.36
C ALA A 229 -0.99 -2.56 -13.71
N PRO A 230 -0.59 -3.84 -13.77
CA PRO A 230 -0.77 -4.68 -14.96
C PRO A 230 -2.22 -4.69 -15.47
N THR A 231 -3.21 -4.75 -14.57
CA THR A 231 -4.63 -4.63 -14.93
C THR A 231 -4.99 -3.28 -15.57
N GLU A 232 -4.34 -2.19 -15.16
CA GLU A 232 -4.50 -0.87 -15.79
C GLU A 232 -3.82 -0.82 -17.17
N LEU A 233 -2.62 -1.37 -17.30
CA LEU A 233 -1.91 -1.49 -18.57
C LEU A 233 -2.65 -2.40 -19.56
N PHE A 234 -3.39 -3.41 -19.07
CA PHE A 234 -4.26 -4.23 -19.89
C PHE A 234 -5.32 -3.38 -20.61
N ILE A 235 -5.88 -2.36 -19.97
CA ILE A 235 -6.88 -1.47 -20.59
C ILE A 235 -6.28 -0.75 -21.79
N ARG A 236 -5.05 -0.25 -21.67
CA ARG A 236 -4.33 0.39 -22.79
C ARG A 236 -4.10 -0.59 -23.95
N ARG A 237 -3.72 -1.84 -23.64
CA ARG A 237 -3.55 -2.89 -24.66
C ARG A 237 -4.89 -3.31 -25.28
N PHE A 238 -5.94 -3.39 -24.49
CA PHE A 238 -7.30 -3.67 -24.92
C PHE A 238 -7.78 -2.60 -25.89
N ALA A 239 -7.66 -1.32 -25.54
CA ALA A 239 -8.04 -0.19 -26.38
C ALA A 239 -7.36 -0.23 -27.76
N ARG A 240 -6.05 -0.53 -27.79
CA ARG A 240 -5.28 -0.63 -29.05
C ARG A 240 -5.81 -1.68 -30.02
N VAL A 241 -6.42 -2.76 -29.53
CA VAL A 241 -7.02 -3.80 -30.37
C VAL A 241 -8.52 -3.53 -30.59
N TYR A 242 -9.21 -3.04 -29.56
CA TYR A 242 -10.65 -2.79 -29.58
C TYR A 242 -11.04 -1.68 -30.54
N THR A 243 -10.37 -0.52 -30.48
CA THR A 243 -10.70 0.64 -31.31
C THR A 243 -10.64 0.35 -32.82
N PRO A 244 -9.57 -0.23 -33.39
CA PRO A 244 -9.55 -0.53 -34.83
C PRO A 244 -10.58 -1.60 -35.23
N VAL A 245 -10.86 -2.58 -34.36
CA VAL A 245 -11.90 -3.59 -34.61
C VAL A 245 -13.28 -2.94 -34.68
N VAL A 246 -13.61 -2.05 -33.75
CA VAL A 246 -14.89 -1.32 -33.76
C VAL A 246 -15.00 -0.42 -34.98
N VAL A 247 -13.96 0.35 -35.31
CA VAL A 247 -13.97 1.23 -36.49
C VAL A 247 -14.18 0.41 -37.77
N LEU A 248 -13.51 -0.74 -37.90
CA LEU A 248 -13.72 -1.67 -38.99
C LEU A 248 -15.16 -2.20 -39.02
N LEU A 249 -15.71 -2.61 -37.89
CA LEU A 249 -17.10 -3.08 -37.80
C LEU A 249 -18.10 -1.97 -38.16
N ALA A 250 -17.87 -0.73 -37.75
CA ALA A 250 -18.69 0.42 -38.12
C ALA A 250 -18.65 0.68 -39.64
N ALA A 251 -17.46 0.61 -40.24
CA ALA A 251 -17.31 0.73 -41.70
C ALA A 251 -18.02 -0.42 -42.42
N LEU A 252 -17.90 -1.66 -41.93
CA LEU A 252 -18.61 -2.82 -42.47
C LEU A 252 -20.13 -2.71 -42.31
N MET A 253 -20.64 -2.09 -41.24
CA MET A 253 -22.07 -1.83 -41.07
C MET A 253 -22.65 -0.93 -42.16
N VAL A 254 -21.84 -0.03 -42.75
CA VAL A 254 -22.25 0.80 -43.89
C VAL A 254 -22.03 0.06 -45.21
N ALA A 255 -20.89 -0.61 -45.35
CA ALA A 255 -20.46 -1.23 -46.60
C ALA A 255 -21.19 -2.54 -46.94
N LEU A 256 -21.52 -3.38 -45.96
CA LEU A 256 -22.19 -4.67 -46.21
C LEU A 256 -23.62 -4.50 -46.73
N PRO A 257 -24.49 -3.65 -46.14
CA PRO A 257 -25.82 -3.41 -46.67
C PRO A 257 -25.78 -2.71 -48.04
N TRP A 258 -24.78 -1.86 -48.28
CA TRP A 258 -24.55 -1.26 -49.60
C TRP A 258 -24.23 -2.33 -50.65
N LEU A 259 -23.31 -3.26 -50.34
CA LEU A 259 -22.95 -4.37 -51.23
C LEU A 259 -24.13 -5.34 -51.45
N TYR A 260 -24.91 -5.60 -50.39
CA TYR A 260 -26.09 -6.46 -50.48
C TYR A 260 -27.22 -5.81 -51.30
N GLY A 261 -27.48 -4.52 -51.12
CA GLY A 261 -28.42 -3.75 -51.96
C GLY A 261 -27.96 -3.66 -53.42
N ALA A 262 -26.65 -3.69 -53.68
CA ALA A 262 -26.12 -3.73 -55.05
C ALA A 262 -26.32 -5.09 -55.75
N VAL A 263 -26.55 -6.17 -55.00
CA VAL A 263 -26.68 -7.55 -55.52
C VAL A 263 -28.12 -8.07 -55.43
N SER A 264 -28.95 -7.54 -54.54
CA SER A 264 -30.32 -8.00 -54.30
C SER A 264 -31.37 -6.93 -54.64
N ASP A 265 -32.27 -7.25 -55.58
CA ASP A 265 -33.35 -6.34 -56.03
C ASP A 265 -34.44 -6.07 -54.97
N GLY A 266 -34.32 -6.66 -53.77
CA GLY A 266 -35.33 -6.58 -52.70
C GLY A 266 -34.95 -5.71 -51.50
N PHE A 267 -33.79 -5.05 -51.51
CA PHE A 267 -33.30 -4.25 -50.38
C PHE A 267 -32.97 -2.81 -50.81
N ASP A 268 -33.81 -1.86 -50.41
CA ASP A 268 -33.57 -0.44 -50.66
C ASP A 268 -32.55 0.11 -49.66
N TYR A 269 -31.36 0.42 -50.16
CA TYR A 269 -30.25 0.89 -49.32
C TYR A 269 -30.37 2.39 -49.09
N ASP A 270 -30.65 2.77 -47.84
CA ASP A 270 -30.53 4.16 -47.38
C ASP A 270 -29.19 4.39 -46.67
N PHE A 271 -28.31 5.17 -47.31
CA PHE A 271 -27.02 5.56 -46.72
C PHE A 271 -27.21 6.29 -45.39
N GLY A 272 -28.22 7.18 -45.29
CA GLY A 272 -28.47 7.97 -44.08
C GLY A 272 -28.72 7.09 -42.86
N THR A 273 -29.59 6.09 -42.99
CA THR A 273 -29.93 5.15 -41.92
C THR A 273 -28.73 4.30 -41.50
N TRP A 274 -27.97 3.74 -42.44
CA TRP A 274 -26.83 2.88 -42.10
C TRP A 274 -25.64 3.67 -41.57
N PHE A 275 -25.40 4.87 -42.11
CA PHE A 275 -24.40 5.80 -41.58
C PHE A 275 -24.77 6.27 -40.16
N HIS A 276 -26.04 6.61 -39.92
CA HIS A 276 -26.53 6.91 -38.58
C HIS A 276 -26.31 5.73 -37.61
N ARG A 277 -26.66 4.50 -38.02
CA ARG A 277 -26.41 3.29 -37.20
C ARG A 277 -24.93 3.06 -36.91
N ALA A 278 -24.05 3.31 -37.88
CA ALA A 278 -22.61 3.20 -37.68
C ALA A 278 -22.09 4.26 -36.70
N LEU A 279 -22.59 5.49 -36.76
CA LEU A 279 -22.28 6.55 -35.80
C LEU A 279 -22.76 6.19 -34.39
N VAL A 280 -24.00 5.71 -34.25
CA VAL A 280 -24.52 5.23 -32.95
C VAL A 280 -23.65 4.09 -32.41
N PHE A 281 -23.24 3.15 -33.25
CA PHE A 281 -22.35 2.06 -32.87
C PHE A 281 -20.96 2.55 -32.40
N LEU A 282 -20.36 3.51 -33.11
CA LEU A 282 -19.11 4.13 -32.71
C LEU A 282 -19.23 4.84 -31.35
N VAL A 283 -20.30 5.60 -31.13
CA VAL A 283 -20.56 6.25 -29.82
C VAL A 283 -20.71 5.22 -28.70
N ILE A 284 -21.55 4.19 -28.90
CA ILE A 284 -21.75 3.12 -27.90
C ILE A 284 -20.44 2.45 -27.52
N SER A 285 -19.54 2.29 -28.48
CA SER A 285 -18.33 1.52 -28.28
C SER A 285 -17.33 2.17 -27.30
N CYS A 286 -17.32 3.50 -27.09
CA CYS A 286 -16.31 4.17 -26.25
C CYS A 286 -16.18 3.50 -24.88
N PRO A 287 -15.10 2.77 -24.53
CA PRO A 287 -14.95 2.05 -23.25
C PRO A 287 -14.73 2.97 -22.03
N CYS A 288 -15.32 4.16 -22.05
CA CYS A 288 -15.26 5.22 -21.07
C CYS A 288 -15.42 4.70 -19.61
N ALA A 289 -16.44 3.86 -19.33
CA ALA A 289 -16.65 3.28 -17.99
C ALA A 289 -15.51 2.35 -17.51
N LEU A 290 -14.88 1.61 -18.44
CA LEU A 290 -13.77 0.71 -18.14
C LEU A 290 -12.49 1.51 -17.84
N VAL A 291 -12.22 2.53 -18.65
CA VAL A 291 -11.02 3.37 -18.57
C VAL A 291 -10.98 4.12 -17.24
N ILE A 292 -12.10 4.67 -16.80
CA ILE A 292 -12.18 5.46 -15.56
C ILE A 292 -12.19 4.56 -14.29
N SER A 293 -12.95 3.46 -14.32
CA SER A 293 -13.27 2.74 -13.09
C SER A 293 -12.13 1.91 -12.51
N VAL A 294 -11.22 1.42 -13.34
CA VAL A 294 -10.12 0.55 -12.91
C VAL A 294 -9.01 1.32 -12.21
N PRO A 295 -8.42 2.41 -12.77
CA PRO A 295 -7.46 3.24 -12.05
C PRO A 295 -8.02 3.74 -10.71
N LEU A 296 -9.28 4.17 -10.70
CA LEU A 296 -9.96 4.61 -9.49
C LEU A 296 -10.04 3.51 -8.42
N THR A 297 -10.27 2.25 -8.83
CA THR A 297 -10.32 1.12 -7.90
C THR A 297 -8.95 0.85 -7.27
N TYR A 298 -7.88 0.87 -8.09
CA TYR A 298 -6.51 0.68 -7.59
C TYR A 298 -6.07 1.82 -6.68
N PHE A 299 -6.35 3.07 -7.07
CA PHE A 299 -6.05 4.24 -6.26
C PHE A 299 -6.79 4.23 -4.92
N GLY A 300 -8.08 3.90 -4.94
CA GLY A 300 -8.87 3.69 -3.72
C GLY A 300 -8.31 2.56 -2.85
N GLY A 301 -7.77 1.50 -3.46
CA GLY A 301 -7.09 0.40 -2.77
C GLY A 301 -5.81 0.85 -2.05
N ILE A 302 -4.93 1.58 -2.74
CA ILE A 302 -3.71 2.16 -2.14
C ILE A 302 -4.07 3.10 -1.00
N GLY A 303 -5.01 4.02 -1.21
CA GLY A 303 -5.44 4.96 -0.15
C GLY A 303 -6.11 4.26 1.04
N ALA A 304 -6.88 3.21 0.81
CA ALA A 304 -7.47 2.41 1.88
C ALA A 304 -6.43 1.60 2.67
N ALA A 305 -5.41 1.06 1.99
CA ALA A 305 -4.30 0.33 2.62
C ALA A 305 -3.39 1.26 3.44
N SER A 306 -3.06 2.43 2.90
CA SER A 306 -2.24 3.45 3.58
C SER A 306 -2.85 3.87 4.91
N ARG A 307 -4.18 4.06 4.97
CA ARG A 307 -4.90 4.36 6.22
C ARG A 307 -4.86 3.24 7.27
N ARG A 308 -4.46 2.02 6.90
CA ARG A 308 -4.29 0.87 7.82
C ARG A 308 -2.83 0.60 8.16
N GLY A 309 -1.95 1.47 7.71
CA GLY A 309 -0.50 1.39 7.85
C GLY A 309 0.18 0.37 6.95
N ILE A 310 -0.38 0.16 5.76
CA ILE A 310 0.18 -0.68 4.70
C ILE A 310 0.43 0.20 3.49
N LEU A 311 1.69 0.48 3.19
CA LEU A 311 2.08 1.35 2.09
C LEU A 311 2.49 0.50 0.89
N PHE A 312 1.77 0.67 -0.21
CA PHE A 312 2.14 0.09 -1.50
C PHE A 312 2.92 1.12 -2.30
N LYS A 313 4.11 0.76 -2.81
CA LYS A 313 4.90 1.64 -3.70
C LYS A 313 4.34 1.78 -5.12
N GLY A 314 3.24 1.10 -5.44
CA GLY A 314 2.66 1.13 -6.77
C GLY A 314 1.43 0.24 -6.90
N GLY A 315 0.58 0.56 -7.88
CA GLY A 315 -0.59 -0.26 -8.21
C GLY A 315 -0.20 -1.65 -8.75
N ASN A 316 0.98 -1.78 -9.33
CA ASN A 316 1.54 -3.05 -9.77
C ASN A 316 1.76 -4.04 -8.62
N PHE A 317 2.20 -3.57 -7.46
CA PHE A 317 2.42 -4.43 -6.29
C PHE A 317 1.10 -4.84 -5.61
N LEU A 318 0.07 -4.00 -5.75
CA LEU A 318 -1.29 -4.34 -5.31
C LEU A 318 -1.91 -5.47 -6.15
N ASP A 319 -1.54 -5.56 -7.44
CA ASP A 319 -1.91 -6.68 -8.33
C ASP A 319 -1.00 -7.90 -8.09
N ALA A 320 0.30 -7.69 -7.86
CA ALA A 320 1.26 -8.78 -7.61
C ALA A 320 0.98 -9.53 -6.31
N ILE A 321 0.68 -8.83 -5.20
CA ILE A 321 0.39 -9.46 -3.89
C ILE A 321 -0.85 -10.37 -3.94
N ARG A 322 -1.77 -10.14 -4.89
CA ARG A 322 -2.93 -10.99 -5.09
C ARG A 322 -2.54 -12.35 -5.67
N GLU A 323 -1.56 -12.40 -6.56
CA GLU A 323 -1.09 -13.65 -7.18
C GLU A 323 -0.25 -14.52 -6.25
N VAL A 324 0.21 -13.96 -5.12
CA VAL A 324 1.03 -14.66 -4.13
C VAL A 324 0.30 -15.89 -3.59
N ASP A 325 0.98 -17.03 -3.72
CA ASP A 325 0.55 -18.32 -3.20
C ASP A 325 1.47 -18.87 -2.12
N THR A 326 2.68 -18.31 -2.00
CA THR A 326 3.71 -18.73 -1.06
C THR A 326 4.24 -17.51 -0.32
N VAL A 327 4.16 -17.52 1.02
CA VAL A 327 4.69 -16.45 1.86
C VAL A 327 5.86 -17.00 2.67
N VAL A 328 7.00 -16.34 2.57
CA VAL A 328 8.23 -16.70 3.27
C VAL A 328 8.55 -15.60 4.26
N PHE A 329 8.61 -15.96 5.53
CA PHE A 329 8.95 -15.04 6.61
C PHE A 329 10.42 -15.21 6.98
N ASP A 330 11.13 -14.09 7.16
CA ASP A 330 12.30 -14.11 8.03
C ASP A 330 11.85 -14.38 9.48
N LYS A 331 12.73 -14.96 10.29
CA LYS A 331 12.41 -15.24 11.69
C LYS A 331 12.59 -13.98 12.55
N THR A 332 13.80 -13.43 12.55
CA THR A 332 14.28 -12.48 13.57
C THR A 332 13.76 -11.09 13.26
N GLY A 333 13.15 -10.42 14.25
CA GLY A 333 12.54 -9.09 14.06
C GLY A 333 11.24 -9.09 13.23
N THR A 334 10.95 -10.18 12.52
CA THR A 334 9.74 -10.37 11.71
C THR A 334 8.68 -11.13 12.51
N LEU A 335 8.83 -12.44 12.70
CA LEU A 335 7.90 -13.26 13.50
C LEU A 335 8.18 -13.16 14.99
N THR A 336 9.42 -12.86 15.35
CA THR A 336 9.85 -12.67 16.73
C THR A 336 10.12 -11.19 17.03
N THR A 337 10.12 -10.83 18.31
CA THR A 337 10.35 -9.45 18.75
C THR A 337 11.83 -9.04 18.66
N GLY A 338 12.75 -10.00 18.54
CA GLY A 338 14.18 -9.77 18.66
C GLY A 338 14.61 -9.52 20.11
N GLN A 339 13.69 -9.67 21.08
CA GLN A 339 13.95 -9.53 22.50
C GLN A 339 13.97 -10.92 23.13
N PHE A 340 15.05 -11.22 23.85
CA PHE A 340 15.17 -12.47 24.59
C PHE A 340 14.31 -12.44 25.84
N ALA A 341 13.68 -13.57 26.14
CA ALA A 341 13.05 -13.81 27.44
C ALA A 341 13.55 -15.13 28.01
N VAL A 342 13.54 -15.23 29.34
CA VAL A 342 13.86 -16.48 30.04
C VAL A 342 12.72 -17.47 29.81
N THR A 343 12.99 -18.56 29.10
CA THR A 343 12.02 -19.63 28.80
C THR A 343 11.98 -20.69 29.90
N ALA A 344 13.13 -20.97 30.52
CA ALA A 344 13.24 -21.94 31.60
C ALA A 344 14.40 -21.61 32.54
N VAL A 345 14.24 -22.01 33.80
CA VAL A 345 15.27 -21.94 34.84
C VAL A 345 15.48 -23.35 35.38
N GLU A 346 16.72 -23.84 35.36
CA GLU A 346 17.07 -25.19 35.78
C GLU A 346 18.14 -25.15 36.88
N GLY A 347 17.87 -25.79 38.03
CA GLY A 347 18.84 -25.95 39.12
C GLY A 347 19.00 -24.76 40.07
N LEU A 348 18.49 -23.57 39.73
CA LEU A 348 18.57 -22.37 40.57
C LEU A 348 17.41 -22.31 41.58
N THR A 349 17.73 -22.14 42.87
CA THR A 349 16.72 -21.80 43.89
C THR A 349 16.34 -20.31 43.79
N PRO A 350 15.19 -19.88 44.34
CA PRO A 350 14.78 -18.48 44.30
C PRO A 350 15.84 -17.51 44.84
N ASP A 351 16.53 -17.85 45.94
CA ASP A 351 17.59 -17.02 46.51
C ASP A 351 18.82 -16.90 45.58
N MET A 352 19.16 -17.99 44.88
CA MET A 352 20.26 -17.97 43.91
C MET A 352 19.89 -17.16 42.67
N LEU A 353 18.62 -17.25 42.23
CA LEU A 353 18.12 -16.46 41.12
C LEU A 353 18.12 -14.95 41.44
N ASP A 354 17.82 -14.58 42.68
CA ASP A 354 17.93 -13.20 43.18
C ASP A 354 19.38 -12.68 43.13
N THR A 355 20.37 -13.49 43.51
CA THR A 355 21.79 -13.15 43.35
C THR A 355 22.19 -13.00 41.88
N VAL A 356 21.77 -13.91 41.01
CA VAL A 356 22.04 -13.84 39.56
C VAL A 356 21.44 -12.58 38.96
N ALA A 357 20.18 -12.26 39.27
CA ALA A 357 19.52 -11.04 38.80
C ALA A 357 20.20 -9.77 39.33
N ALA A 358 20.69 -9.79 40.58
CA ALA A 358 21.42 -8.67 41.19
C ALA A 358 22.79 -8.44 40.54
N MET A 359 23.46 -9.50 40.08
CA MET A 359 24.69 -9.42 39.27
C MET A 359 24.40 -8.85 37.88
N GLU A 360 23.39 -9.39 37.18
CA GLU A 360 23.04 -9.00 35.81
C GLU A 360 22.54 -7.54 35.73
N ARG A 361 22.01 -6.98 36.81
CA ARG A 361 21.60 -5.56 36.89
C ARG A 361 22.76 -4.58 36.65
N SER A 362 24.01 -5.02 36.84
CA SER A 362 25.21 -4.20 36.54
C SER A 362 25.58 -4.20 35.04
N SER A 363 24.93 -5.04 34.23
CA SER A 363 25.20 -5.22 32.80
C SER A 363 24.13 -4.57 31.93
N ASN A 364 24.56 -3.90 30.86
CA ASN A 364 23.67 -3.35 29.83
C ASN A 364 23.38 -4.35 28.70
N HIS A 365 23.79 -5.61 28.84
CA HIS A 365 23.60 -6.62 27.81
C HIS A 365 22.10 -7.00 27.67
N PRO A 366 21.57 -7.21 26.45
CA PRO A 366 20.15 -7.60 26.26
C PRO A 366 19.72 -8.85 27.04
N LEU A 367 20.62 -9.84 27.18
CA LEU A 367 20.37 -11.04 28.00
C LEU A 367 20.26 -10.71 29.49
N ALA A 368 21.05 -9.76 29.99
CA ALA A 368 20.99 -9.31 31.38
C ALA A 368 19.65 -8.65 31.68
N GLN A 369 19.20 -7.77 30.78
CA GLN A 369 17.90 -7.12 30.86
C GLN A 369 16.76 -8.15 30.87
N ALA A 370 16.83 -9.19 30.04
CA ALA A 370 15.85 -10.27 30.01
C ALA A 370 15.76 -11.02 31.34
N ILE A 371 16.90 -11.28 31.99
CA ILE A 371 16.96 -11.93 33.30
C ILE A 371 16.37 -11.02 34.39
N CYS A 372 16.75 -9.74 34.41
CA CYS A 372 16.21 -8.77 35.36
C CYS A 372 14.70 -8.51 35.18
N GLN A 373 14.18 -8.60 33.95
CA GLN A 373 12.74 -8.54 33.69
C GLN A 373 12.02 -9.80 34.19
N TYR A 374 12.63 -10.98 34.01
CA TYR A 374 12.06 -12.25 34.50
C TYR A 374 12.04 -12.32 36.03
N HIS A 375 13.08 -11.82 36.70
CA HIS A 375 13.19 -11.77 38.14
C HIS A 375 13.60 -10.37 38.64
N PRO A 376 12.64 -9.47 38.86
CA PRO A 376 12.91 -8.11 39.34
C PRO A 376 13.49 -8.14 40.75
N THR A 377 14.65 -7.51 40.94
CA THR A 377 15.29 -7.39 42.26
C THR A 377 15.72 -5.94 42.55
N GLU A 378 15.60 -5.56 43.82
CA GLU A 378 16.13 -4.29 44.34
C GLU A 378 17.61 -4.42 44.76
N LYS A 379 18.13 -5.64 44.89
CA LYS A 379 19.54 -5.86 45.17
C LYS A 379 20.38 -5.47 43.97
N SER A 380 21.51 -4.85 44.26
CA SER A 380 22.55 -4.54 43.28
C SER A 380 23.85 -5.12 43.80
N LEU A 381 24.52 -5.89 42.95
CA LEU A 381 25.81 -6.46 43.27
C LEU A 381 26.86 -5.93 42.32
N ASP A 382 28.03 -5.56 42.84
CA ASP A 382 29.14 -5.11 42.03
C ASP A 382 29.79 -6.33 41.37
N ALA A 383 29.42 -6.57 40.11
CA ALA A 383 29.93 -7.68 39.32
C ALA A 383 30.96 -7.19 38.32
N LYS A 384 32.08 -7.91 38.24
CA LYS A 384 33.13 -7.65 37.27
C LYS A 384 32.77 -8.31 35.95
N ASP A 385 32.62 -7.49 34.91
CA ASP A 385 32.44 -7.99 33.54
C ASP A 385 33.73 -8.61 32.99
N ILE A 386 33.59 -9.80 32.42
CA ILE A 386 34.61 -10.55 31.71
C ILE A 386 34.17 -10.58 30.24
N PRO A 387 34.71 -9.67 29.40
CA PRO A 387 34.23 -9.46 28.04
C PRO A 387 34.20 -10.75 27.21
N GLY A 388 33.04 -11.06 26.64
CA GLY A 388 32.82 -12.25 25.82
C GLY A 388 32.67 -13.57 26.60
N TYR A 389 32.63 -13.52 27.93
CA TYR A 389 32.43 -14.70 28.79
C TYR A 389 31.23 -14.53 29.73
N GLY A 390 31.14 -13.42 30.48
CA GLY A 390 30.06 -13.16 31.45
C GLY A 390 30.54 -12.34 32.65
N LEU A 391 29.86 -12.48 33.78
CA LEU A 391 30.05 -11.72 35.02
C LEU A 391 30.68 -12.59 36.12
N GLU A 392 31.53 -11.97 36.94
CA GLU A 392 32.09 -12.55 38.17
C GLU A 392 31.79 -11.64 39.36
N ALA A 393 31.27 -12.19 40.46
CA ALA A 393 30.98 -11.39 41.65
C ALA A 393 31.24 -12.15 42.96
N HIS A 394 31.36 -11.41 44.06
CA HIS A 394 31.63 -11.95 45.38
C HIS A 394 30.52 -11.51 46.35
N GLU A 395 29.71 -12.45 46.85
CA GLU A 395 28.61 -12.19 47.77
C GLU A 395 28.67 -13.17 48.95
N GLY A 396 28.59 -12.67 50.19
CA GLY A 396 28.49 -13.52 51.38
C GLY A 396 29.67 -14.48 51.61
N GLY A 397 30.85 -14.19 51.06
CA GLY A 397 32.01 -15.09 51.09
C GLY A 397 32.00 -16.18 50.01
N HIS A 398 31.04 -16.14 49.09
CA HIS A 398 30.95 -17.02 47.92
C HIS A 398 31.36 -16.29 46.63
N THR A 399 32.07 -17.01 45.75
CA THR A 399 32.42 -16.51 44.41
C THR A 399 31.41 -17.03 43.39
N TRP A 400 30.74 -16.12 42.71
CA TRP A 400 29.73 -16.38 41.69
C TRP A 400 30.26 -16.09 40.29
N LEU A 401 29.94 -16.98 39.36
CA LEU A 401 30.20 -16.85 37.93
C LEU A 401 28.88 -17.03 37.18
N VAL A 402 28.52 -16.06 36.35
CA VAL A 402 27.28 -16.06 35.54
C VAL A 402 27.64 -15.70 34.11
N GLY A 403 27.34 -16.56 33.14
CA GLY A 403 27.66 -16.25 31.75
C GLY A 403 27.54 -17.42 30.78
N THR A 404 28.37 -17.40 29.75
CA THR A 404 28.43 -18.46 28.72
C THR A 404 29.12 -19.73 29.24
N LEU A 405 28.92 -20.87 28.56
CA LEU A 405 29.63 -22.12 28.86
C LEU A 405 31.16 -21.96 28.85
N ARG A 406 31.68 -21.05 28.01
CA ARG A 406 33.12 -20.75 27.92
C ARG A 406 33.67 -20.14 29.21
N LEU A 407 32.84 -19.45 30.01
CA LEU A 407 33.24 -18.90 31.30
C LEU A 407 33.56 -20.02 32.29
N LEU A 408 32.74 -21.06 32.32
CA LEU A 408 32.94 -22.22 33.20
C LEU A 408 34.15 -23.05 32.74
N ASP A 409 34.33 -23.24 31.43
CA ASP A 409 35.53 -23.89 30.88
C ASP A 409 36.82 -23.16 31.33
N LYS A 410 36.82 -21.82 31.26
CA LYS A 410 37.95 -20.98 31.68
C LYS A 410 38.21 -21.06 33.19
N ALA A 411 37.15 -21.17 33.99
CA ALA A 411 37.23 -21.31 35.44
C ALA A 411 37.52 -22.76 35.91
N GLY A 412 37.58 -23.72 35.00
CA GLY A 412 37.78 -25.14 35.32
C GLY A 412 36.59 -25.79 36.04
N VAL A 413 35.39 -25.22 35.89
CA VAL A 413 34.16 -25.71 36.52
C VAL A 413 33.52 -26.76 35.64
N GLY A 414 33.32 -27.97 36.17
CA GLY A 414 32.58 -29.04 35.48
C GLY A 414 31.08 -28.74 35.42
N TYR A 415 30.47 -28.97 34.26
CA TYR A 415 29.03 -28.84 34.04
C TYR A 415 28.48 -30.04 33.23
N PRO A 416 27.17 -30.33 33.31
CA PRO A 416 26.56 -31.44 32.58
C PRO A 416 26.80 -31.36 31.07
N SER A 417 27.19 -32.47 30.45
CA SER A 417 27.52 -32.50 29.02
C SER A 417 26.31 -32.23 28.12
N GLU A 418 25.08 -32.44 28.62
CA GLU A 418 23.86 -32.17 27.85
C GLU A 418 23.73 -30.67 27.48
N LEU A 419 24.29 -29.76 28.29
CA LEU A 419 24.25 -28.32 28.05
C LEU A 419 24.99 -27.89 26.78
N LYS A 420 25.98 -28.65 26.32
CA LYS A 420 26.71 -28.34 25.07
C LYS A 420 25.86 -28.53 23.82
N GLY A 421 24.78 -29.32 23.91
CA GLY A 421 23.86 -29.60 22.80
C GLY A 421 22.58 -28.77 22.83
N VAL A 422 22.41 -27.87 23.81
CA VAL A 422 21.22 -27.03 23.88
C VAL A 422 21.31 -25.93 22.84
N SER A 423 20.28 -25.83 22.00
CA SER A 423 20.20 -24.86 20.91
C SER A 423 19.80 -23.45 21.38
N GLU A 424 19.17 -23.31 22.55
CA GLU A 424 18.80 -22.02 23.16
C GLU A 424 20.03 -21.28 23.72
N THR A 425 19.90 -19.97 23.89
CA THR A 425 20.94 -19.17 24.53
C THR A 425 20.99 -19.53 26.02
N LEU A 426 22.12 -20.09 26.46
CA LEU A 426 22.33 -20.48 27.85
C LEU A 426 23.11 -19.43 28.63
N VAL A 427 22.56 -19.04 29.79
CA VAL A 427 23.31 -18.36 30.85
C VAL A 427 23.49 -19.35 31.99
N VAL A 428 24.72 -19.84 32.16
CA VAL A 428 25.09 -20.81 33.17
C VAL A 428 25.63 -20.12 34.42
N CYS A 429 25.31 -20.68 35.58
CA CYS A 429 25.65 -20.14 36.88
C CYS A 429 26.51 -21.15 37.65
N ALA A 430 27.59 -20.67 38.25
CA ALA A 430 28.44 -21.44 39.15
C ALA A 430 28.70 -20.66 40.44
N CYS A 431 28.76 -21.38 41.56
CA CYS A 431 29.06 -20.86 42.88
C CYS A 431 30.19 -21.68 43.50
N ASN A 432 31.24 -21.02 44.01
CA ASN A 432 32.41 -21.65 44.64
C ASN A 432 33.06 -22.77 43.80
N GLY A 433 33.14 -22.58 42.48
CA GLY A 433 33.74 -23.56 41.57
C GLY A 433 32.87 -24.77 41.25
N GLN A 434 31.58 -24.75 41.60
CA GLN A 434 30.60 -25.78 41.24
C GLN A 434 29.46 -25.20 40.41
N TYR A 435 29.06 -25.92 39.36
CA TYR A 435 27.86 -25.59 38.59
C TYR A 435 26.61 -25.72 39.48
N VAL A 436 25.77 -24.69 39.51
CA VAL A 436 24.53 -24.67 40.31
C VAL A 436 23.27 -24.69 39.46
N GLY A 437 23.31 -24.16 38.24
CA GLY A 437 22.14 -24.14 37.36
C GLY A 437 22.33 -23.29 36.11
N CYS A 438 21.27 -23.15 35.33
CA CYS A 438 21.26 -22.33 34.13
C CYS A 438 19.90 -21.69 33.87
N LEU A 439 19.92 -20.59 33.13
CA LEU A 439 18.77 -19.95 32.52
C LEU A 439 18.83 -20.20 31.02
N LYS A 440 17.71 -20.64 30.46
CA LYS A 440 17.51 -20.78 29.02
C LYS A 440 16.80 -19.53 28.53
N LEU A 441 17.36 -18.89 27.53
CA LEU A 441 16.79 -17.71 26.89
C LEU A 441 16.54 -18.00 25.42
N ALA A 442 15.38 -17.56 24.96
CA ALA A 442 15.01 -17.60 23.56
C ALA A 442 14.32 -16.29 23.15
N ASP A 443 14.33 -16.03 21.86
CA ASP A 443 13.62 -14.91 21.26
C ASP A 443 12.11 -15.17 21.27
N MET A 444 11.33 -14.19 21.74
CA MET A 444 9.88 -14.33 21.90
C MET A 444 9.16 -14.14 20.57
N SER A 445 8.22 -15.04 20.26
CA SER A 445 7.31 -14.85 19.13
C SER A 445 6.32 -13.71 19.41
N LYS A 446 6.00 -12.92 18.38
CA LYS A 446 4.99 -11.86 18.49
C LYS A 446 3.60 -12.46 18.74
N GLU A 447 2.79 -11.78 19.54
CA GLU A 447 1.44 -12.27 19.91
C GLU A 447 0.54 -12.46 18.69
N ASP A 448 0.63 -11.57 17.70
CA ASP A 448 -0.19 -11.60 16.50
C ASP A 448 0.32 -12.59 15.44
N ALA A 449 1.55 -13.10 15.57
CA ALA A 449 2.15 -14.03 14.62
C ALA A 449 1.38 -15.35 14.51
N ARG A 450 0.79 -15.84 15.61
CA ARG A 450 -0.01 -17.10 15.61
C ARG A 450 -1.23 -17.01 14.69
N ASN A 451 -1.85 -15.84 14.60
CA ASN A 451 -3.08 -15.64 13.83
C ASN A 451 -2.81 -15.45 12.32
N VAL A 452 -1.57 -15.10 11.94
CA VAL A 452 -1.18 -14.84 10.55
C VAL A 452 -1.38 -16.06 9.66
N VAL A 453 -0.93 -17.22 10.13
CA VAL A 453 -0.88 -18.46 9.33
C VAL A 453 -2.28 -18.88 8.92
N GLY A 454 -3.23 -18.88 9.87
CA GLY A 454 -4.64 -19.17 9.60
C GLY A 454 -5.28 -18.18 8.66
N ARG A 455 -5.03 -16.87 8.84
CA ARG A 455 -5.56 -15.82 7.96
C ARG A 455 -5.03 -15.95 6.53
N LEU A 456 -3.72 -16.10 6.35
CA LEU A 456 -3.11 -16.30 5.03
C LEU A 456 -3.61 -17.58 4.35
N ALA A 457 -3.74 -18.68 5.09
CA ALA A 457 -4.27 -19.94 4.57
C ALA A 457 -5.73 -19.79 4.10
N SER A 458 -6.60 -19.16 4.91
CA SER A 458 -8.00 -18.87 4.54
C SER A 458 -8.13 -17.97 3.31
N GLN A 459 -7.12 -17.11 3.09
CA GLN A 459 -7.04 -16.25 1.94
C GLN A 459 -6.52 -16.99 0.71
N GLY A 460 -6.09 -18.25 0.79
CA GLY A 460 -5.62 -19.05 -0.34
C GLY A 460 -4.13 -18.96 -0.62
N VAL A 461 -3.33 -18.55 0.37
CA VAL A 461 -1.88 -18.84 0.41
C VAL A 461 -1.73 -20.32 0.72
N LYS A 462 -1.05 -21.06 -0.16
CA LYS A 462 -0.91 -22.51 -0.09
C LYS A 462 0.26 -22.95 0.78
N GLN A 463 1.30 -22.13 0.84
CA GLN A 463 2.54 -22.48 1.52
C GLN A 463 3.07 -21.30 2.31
N ILE A 464 3.45 -21.57 3.56
CA ILE A 464 4.06 -20.60 4.45
C ILE A 464 5.34 -21.23 4.96
N GLU A 465 6.45 -20.51 4.88
CA GLU A 465 7.76 -21.00 5.31
C GLU A 465 8.50 -19.95 6.15
N ILE A 466 9.41 -20.42 7.00
CA ILE A 466 10.35 -19.57 7.75
C ILE A 466 11.76 -19.81 7.23
N LEU A 467 12.50 -18.74 6.99
CA LEU A 467 13.95 -18.77 6.75
C LEU A 467 14.67 -18.04 7.87
N SER A 468 15.80 -18.58 8.35
CA SER A 468 16.63 -17.91 9.35
C SER A 468 18.08 -18.37 9.28
N GLY A 469 18.99 -17.52 9.78
CA GLY A 469 20.38 -17.91 10.06
C GLY A 469 20.54 -18.68 11.37
N ASP A 470 19.50 -18.73 12.21
CA ASP A 470 19.51 -19.45 13.48
C ASP A 470 19.54 -20.97 13.29
N LYS A 471 19.97 -21.69 14.32
CA LYS A 471 20.02 -23.16 14.35
C LYS A 471 18.69 -23.77 13.90
N GLN A 472 18.73 -24.78 13.04
CA GLN A 472 17.55 -25.49 12.51
C GLN A 472 16.55 -25.86 13.61
N GLU A 473 17.01 -26.40 14.73
CA GLU A 473 16.17 -26.81 15.86
C GLU A 473 15.36 -25.66 16.49
N LEU A 474 15.91 -24.43 16.51
CA LEU A 474 15.19 -23.26 17.01
C LEU A 474 14.12 -22.80 16.01
N VAL A 475 14.46 -22.84 14.72
CA VAL A 475 13.52 -22.46 13.66
C VAL A 475 12.35 -23.43 13.60
N GLU A 476 12.60 -24.74 13.77
CA GLU A 476 11.55 -25.77 13.84
C GLU A 476 10.63 -25.60 15.04
N ARG A 477 11.15 -25.19 16.21
CA ARG A 477 10.30 -24.86 17.37
C ARG A 477 9.37 -23.69 17.07
N VAL A 478 9.91 -22.58 16.55
CA VAL A 478 9.08 -21.40 16.19
C VAL A 478 8.06 -21.78 15.11
N ALA A 479 8.45 -22.58 14.12
CA ALA A 479 7.52 -23.08 13.12
C ALA A 479 6.40 -23.92 13.73
N ALA A 480 6.72 -24.83 14.66
CA ALA A 480 5.73 -25.64 15.35
C ALA A 480 4.77 -24.79 16.21
N ASP A 481 5.28 -23.81 16.94
CA ASP A 481 4.51 -22.90 17.79
C ASP A 481 3.51 -22.03 16.99
N LEU A 482 3.90 -21.67 15.77
CA LEU A 482 3.08 -20.90 14.83
C LEU A 482 2.26 -21.77 13.87
N HIS A 483 2.36 -23.10 13.96
CA HIS A 483 1.73 -24.05 13.04
C HIS A 483 2.15 -23.88 11.57
N ILE A 484 3.39 -23.48 11.33
CA ILE A 484 4.01 -23.36 10.02
C ILE A 484 4.64 -24.70 9.65
N ALA A 485 4.32 -25.21 8.46
CA ALA A 485 4.70 -26.57 8.05
C ALA A 485 6.20 -26.74 7.80
N ARG A 486 6.94 -25.67 7.50
CA ARG A 486 8.35 -25.73 7.09
C ARG A 486 9.14 -24.53 7.63
N GLY A 487 10.23 -24.83 8.33
CA GLY A 487 11.22 -23.87 8.76
C GLY A 487 12.62 -24.32 8.34
N TYR A 488 13.42 -23.40 7.82
CA TYR A 488 14.79 -23.65 7.40
C TYR A 488 15.74 -22.70 8.15
N GLY A 489 16.61 -23.29 8.97
CA GLY A 489 17.66 -22.63 9.72
C GLY A 489 19.05 -22.92 9.15
N ASP A 490 20.07 -22.40 9.84
CA ASP A 490 21.48 -22.46 9.47
C ASP A 490 21.76 -21.89 8.06
N LEU A 491 20.93 -20.94 7.59
CA LEU A 491 21.04 -20.34 6.26
C LEU A 491 21.92 -19.10 6.25
N LEU A 492 22.80 -19.00 5.25
CA LEU A 492 23.46 -17.75 4.89
C LEU A 492 22.54 -16.90 3.98
N PRO A 493 22.79 -15.59 3.83
CA PRO A 493 21.99 -14.74 2.94
C PRO A 493 21.89 -15.28 1.49
N GLN A 494 22.96 -15.91 0.98
CA GLN A 494 22.97 -16.52 -0.35
C GLN A 494 22.06 -17.75 -0.43
N ASP A 495 21.95 -18.52 0.65
CA ASP A 495 21.10 -19.70 0.73
C ASP A 495 19.62 -19.30 0.77
N LYS A 496 19.29 -18.21 1.48
CA LYS A 496 17.94 -17.62 1.46
C LYS A 496 17.54 -17.24 0.01
N VAL A 497 18.42 -16.57 -0.72
CA VAL A 497 18.18 -16.20 -2.14
C VAL A 497 18.01 -17.45 -3.02
N ALA A 498 18.86 -18.46 -2.85
CA ALA A 498 18.76 -19.71 -3.59
C ALA A 498 17.42 -20.43 -3.34
N HIS A 499 16.95 -20.40 -2.09
CA HIS A 499 15.66 -21.00 -1.71
C HIS A 499 14.47 -20.27 -2.34
N ILE A 500 14.47 -18.93 -2.35
CA ILE A 500 13.44 -18.15 -3.06
C ILE A 500 13.43 -18.48 -4.56
N ARG A 501 14.60 -18.55 -5.20
CA ARG A 501 14.70 -18.94 -6.63
C ARG A 501 14.17 -20.33 -6.90
N LYS A 502 14.41 -21.28 -5.98
CA LYS A 502 13.86 -22.63 -6.09
C LYS A 502 12.34 -22.60 -6.10
N LEU A 503 11.72 -21.90 -5.15
CA LEU A 503 10.26 -21.76 -5.10
C LEU A 503 9.71 -21.10 -6.37
N GLN A 504 10.36 -20.04 -6.86
CA GLN A 504 9.98 -19.39 -8.13
C GLN A 504 10.11 -20.34 -9.34
N SER A 505 11.16 -21.17 -9.38
CA SER A 505 11.34 -22.17 -10.45
C SER A 505 10.29 -23.27 -10.44
N GLU A 506 9.65 -23.53 -9.30
CA GLU A 506 8.48 -24.41 -9.17
C GLU A 506 7.18 -23.76 -9.69
N GLY A 507 7.25 -22.52 -10.20
CA GLY A 507 6.10 -21.76 -10.71
C GLY A 507 5.28 -21.07 -9.63
N ARG A 508 5.80 -20.96 -8.40
CA ARG A 508 5.14 -20.28 -7.28
C ARG A 508 5.35 -18.77 -7.38
N ARG A 509 4.39 -18.03 -6.83
CA ARG A 509 4.49 -16.57 -6.63
C ARG A 509 4.84 -16.30 -5.18
N VAL A 510 6.06 -15.82 -4.94
CA VAL A 510 6.65 -15.78 -3.61
C VAL A 510 6.66 -14.36 -3.06
N ALA A 511 5.98 -14.16 -1.93
CA ALA A 511 6.19 -12.97 -1.11
C ALA A 511 7.22 -13.24 -0.02
N PHE A 512 8.22 -12.37 0.11
CA PHE A 512 9.19 -12.43 1.21
C PHE A 512 8.94 -11.29 2.21
N VAL A 513 8.89 -11.62 3.50
CA VAL A 513 8.65 -10.68 4.59
C VAL A 513 9.89 -10.60 5.49
N GLY A 514 10.45 -9.41 5.67
CA GLY A 514 11.65 -9.21 6.49
C GLY A 514 11.75 -7.80 7.09
N ASP A 515 12.79 -7.57 7.88
CA ASP A 515 13.11 -6.26 8.49
C ASP A 515 13.83 -5.30 7.52
N GLY A 516 14.32 -5.83 6.39
CA GLY A 516 14.96 -5.11 5.30
C GLY A 516 16.40 -4.65 5.52
N ILE A 517 16.99 -4.90 6.69
CA ILE A 517 18.40 -4.58 6.96
C ILE A 517 19.29 -5.74 6.53
N ASN A 518 18.97 -6.95 7.00
CA ASN A 518 19.79 -8.15 6.75
C ASN A 518 19.37 -8.91 5.49
N ASP A 519 18.15 -8.66 5.01
CA ASP A 519 17.51 -9.44 3.95
C ASP A 519 17.32 -8.67 2.63
N ALA A 520 18.00 -7.53 2.45
CA ALA A 520 17.90 -6.73 1.23
C ALA A 520 18.11 -7.55 -0.07
N PRO A 521 19.08 -8.50 -0.17
CA PRO A 521 19.21 -9.35 -1.36
C PRO A 521 18.02 -10.27 -1.61
N VAL A 522 17.33 -10.71 -0.55
CA VAL A 522 16.20 -11.62 -0.63
C VAL A 522 14.93 -10.87 -1.02
N LEU A 523 14.73 -9.68 -0.42
CA LEU A 523 13.65 -8.76 -0.80
C LEU A 523 13.72 -8.42 -2.29
N ALA A 524 14.88 -7.99 -2.79
CA ALA A 524 15.05 -7.60 -4.18
C ALA A 524 14.80 -8.73 -5.21
N MET A 525 14.91 -10.00 -4.79
CA MET A 525 14.73 -11.17 -5.66
C MET A 525 13.31 -11.76 -5.63
N SER A 526 12.53 -11.45 -4.60
CA SER A 526 11.16 -11.97 -4.44
C SER A 526 10.18 -11.40 -5.47
N ASP A 527 9.06 -12.09 -5.75
CA ASP A 527 8.03 -11.54 -6.65
C ASP A 527 7.32 -10.35 -6.00
N VAL A 528 7.20 -10.38 -4.67
CA VAL A 528 6.68 -9.28 -3.85
C VAL A 528 7.47 -9.21 -2.56
N SER A 529 8.10 -8.07 -2.31
CA SER A 529 8.87 -7.84 -1.09
C SER A 529 8.08 -7.02 -0.08
N ILE A 530 8.06 -7.47 1.18
CA ILE A 530 7.36 -6.82 2.28
C ILE A 530 8.35 -6.51 3.39
N ALA A 531 8.53 -5.22 3.71
CA ALA A 531 9.31 -4.79 4.87
C ALA A 531 8.41 -4.50 6.07
N MET A 532 8.83 -4.98 7.25
CA MET A 532 8.18 -4.70 8.53
C MET A 532 8.91 -3.64 9.32
N GLY A 533 8.17 -2.78 10.04
CA GLY A 533 8.76 -1.83 10.99
C GLY A 533 9.63 -0.73 10.37
N ALA A 534 9.72 -0.70 9.05
CA ALA A 534 10.77 -0.02 8.29
C ALA A 534 10.64 1.51 8.25
N MET A 535 9.80 2.13 9.08
CA MET A 535 9.66 3.60 9.06
C MET A 535 10.99 4.33 9.38
N GLY A 536 11.92 3.66 10.07
CA GLY A 536 13.21 4.23 10.50
C GLY A 536 14.43 3.93 9.60
N THR A 537 14.42 2.85 8.82
CA THR A 537 15.61 2.36 8.09
C THR A 537 15.51 2.58 6.58
N ASP A 538 16.34 3.50 6.07
CA ASP A 538 16.33 3.96 4.67
C ASP A 538 16.49 2.81 3.67
N LEU A 539 17.30 1.79 3.99
CA LEU A 539 17.55 0.63 3.14
C LEU A 539 16.30 -0.26 2.96
N ALA A 540 15.51 -0.44 4.02
CA ALA A 540 14.31 -1.26 3.98
C ALA A 540 13.19 -0.56 3.19
N ILE A 541 13.07 0.77 3.36
CA ILE A 541 12.17 1.61 2.57
C ILE A 541 12.56 1.56 1.10
N GLU A 542 13.84 1.60 0.73
CA GLU A 542 14.26 1.61 -0.67
C GLU A 542 14.03 0.27 -1.36
N THR A 543 14.26 -0.85 -0.64
CA THR A 543 14.29 -2.19 -1.25
C THR A 543 12.92 -2.86 -1.34
N ALA A 544 11.98 -2.55 -0.44
CA ALA A 544 10.70 -3.28 -0.37
C ALA A 544 9.58 -2.70 -1.24
N ASP A 545 8.72 -3.55 -1.79
CA ASP A 545 7.57 -3.17 -2.63
C ASP A 545 6.36 -2.70 -1.80
N ILE A 546 6.20 -3.35 -0.64
CA ILE A 546 5.15 -3.09 0.34
C ILE A 546 5.83 -2.83 1.69
N ILE A 547 5.44 -1.75 2.35
CA ILE A 547 6.00 -1.36 3.65
C ILE A 547 4.88 -1.40 4.69
N LEU A 548 5.11 -2.16 5.76
CA LEU A 548 4.25 -2.19 6.94
C LEU A 548 4.78 -1.19 7.96
N GLN A 549 3.93 -0.22 8.33
CA GLN A 549 4.30 0.82 9.29
C GLN A 549 4.42 0.29 10.72
N THR A 550 3.82 -0.87 11.00
CA THR A 550 3.88 -1.54 12.30
C THR A 550 4.72 -2.81 12.23
N ASP A 551 5.22 -3.22 13.39
CA ASP A 551 5.95 -4.47 13.58
C ASP A 551 5.04 -5.71 13.67
N GLN A 552 3.83 -5.66 13.10
CA GLN A 552 2.80 -6.69 13.23
C GLN A 552 2.72 -7.59 11.98
N PRO A 553 3.15 -8.87 12.06
CA PRO A 553 2.98 -9.86 11.00
C PRO A 553 1.55 -9.99 10.46
N SER A 554 0.53 -9.74 11.30
CA SER A 554 -0.89 -9.81 10.90
C SER A 554 -1.26 -8.85 9.76
N LYS A 555 -0.53 -7.74 9.60
CA LYS A 555 -0.71 -6.80 8.49
C LYS A 555 -0.31 -7.37 7.14
N VAL A 556 0.52 -8.41 7.09
CA VAL A 556 0.83 -9.15 5.85
C VAL A 556 -0.45 -9.79 5.29
N ALA A 557 -1.25 -10.42 6.16
CA ALA A 557 -2.52 -10.99 5.76
C ALA A 557 -3.52 -9.91 5.32
N GLU A 558 -3.51 -8.74 5.95
CA GLU A 558 -4.33 -7.61 5.49
C GLU A 558 -3.86 -7.08 4.12
N ALA A 559 -2.56 -7.04 3.85
CA ALA A 559 -2.03 -6.62 2.55
C ALA A 559 -2.50 -7.56 1.42
N VAL A 560 -2.44 -8.87 1.65
CA VAL A 560 -2.96 -9.89 0.71
C VAL A 560 -4.47 -9.75 0.51
N GLU A 561 -5.23 -9.53 1.59
CA GLU A 561 -6.67 -9.27 1.51
C GLU A 561 -6.99 -8.04 0.66
N MET A 562 -6.26 -6.94 0.87
CA MET A 562 -6.47 -5.68 0.17
C MET A 562 -6.16 -5.80 -1.32
N GLY A 563 -5.07 -6.48 -1.70
CA GLY A 563 -4.77 -6.76 -3.11
C GLY A 563 -5.88 -7.59 -3.78
N ARG A 564 -6.30 -8.69 -3.13
CA ARG A 564 -7.36 -9.57 -3.66
C ARG A 564 -8.71 -8.86 -3.76
N ARG A 565 -9.08 -8.05 -2.77
CA ARG A 565 -10.33 -7.29 -2.76
C ARG A 565 -10.33 -6.20 -3.82
N THR A 566 -9.22 -5.47 -3.97
CA THR A 566 -9.07 -4.44 -5.01
C THR A 566 -9.26 -5.05 -6.40
N TYR A 567 -8.57 -6.17 -6.67
CA TYR A 567 -8.73 -6.88 -7.93
C TYR A 567 -10.16 -7.41 -8.12
N ALA A 568 -10.80 -7.96 -7.08
CA ALA A 568 -12.16 -8.47 -7.20
C ALA A 568 -13.15 -7.36 -7.62
N ILE A 569 -13.01 -6.16 -7.06
CA ILE A 569 -13.82 -4.98 -7.43
C ILE A 569 -13.49 -4.53 -8.86
N ALA A 570 -12.20 -4.46 -9.22
CA ALA A 570 -11.78 -4.12 -10.58
C ALA A 570 -12.36 -5.12 -11.61
N ARG A 571 -12.30 -6.43 -11.32
CA ARG A 571 -12.88 -7.48 -12.17
C ARG A 571 -14.40 -7.35 -12.29
N GLN A 572 -15.10 -7.01 -11.21
CA GLN A 572 -16.54 -6.74 -11.26
C GLN A 572 -16.86 -5.55 -12.18
N ASN A 573 -16.09 -4.46 -12.06
CA ASN A 573 -16.25 -3.28 -12.92
C ASN A 573 -15.97 -3.61 -14.39
N ILE A 574 -14.92 -4.38 -14.68
CA ILE A 574 -14.59 -4.83 -16.03
C ILE A 574 -15.73 -5.67 -16.62
N ILE A 575 -16.22 -6.67 -15.88
CA ILE A 575 -17.31 -7.54 -16.34
C ILE A 575 -18.61 -6.74 -16.54
N LEU A 576 -18.93 -5.82 -15.63
CA LEU A 576 -20.10 -4.96 -15.73
C LEU A 576 -20.02 -4.04 -16.95
N ALA A 577 -18.88 -3.37 -17.13
CA ALA A 577 -18.63 -2.45 -18.23
C ALA A 577 -18.71 -3.15 -19.59
N LEU A 578 -17.98 -4.25 -19.76
CA LEU A 578 -17.97 -4.99 -21.02
C LEU A 578 -19.29 -5.72 -21.28
N GLY A 579 -19.95 -6.24 -20.24
CA GLY A 579 -21.21 -6.96 -20.37
C GLY A 579 -22.35 -6.06 -20.85
N ILE A 580 -22.54 -4.89 -20.22
CA ILE A 580 -23.57 -3.94 -20.63
C ILE A 580 -23.23 -3.33 -22.00
N LYS A 581 -21.94 -3.05 -22.24
CA LYS A 581 -21.46 -2.58 -23.55
C LYS A 581 -21.84 -3.53 -24.68
N ALA A 582 -21.51 -4.81 -24.55
CA ALA A 582 -21.81 -5.81 -25.56
C ALA A 582 -23.32 -5.90 -25.85
N LEU A 583 -24.15 -5.81 -24.80
CA LEU A 583 -25.60 -5.82 -24.93
C LEU A 583 -26.11 -4.59 -25.71
N VAL A 584 -25.67 -3.39 -25.35
CA VAL A 584 -26.11 -2.14 -26.00
C VAL A 584 -25.59 -2.05 -27.43
N MET A 585 -24.36 -2.51 -27.71
CA MET A 585 -23.81 -2.59 -29.07
C MET A 585 -24.66 -3.50 -29.95
N LEU A 586 -25.08 -4.66 -29.44
CA LEU A 586 -25.95 -5.57 -30.17
C LEU A 586 -27.31 -4.94 -30.49
N LEU A 587 -27.90 -4.22 -29.53
CA LEU A 587 -29.15 -3.48 -29.75
C LEU A 587 -28.99 -2.33 -30.75
N GLY A 588 -27.83 -1.68 -30.78
CA GLY A 588 -27.47 -0.65 -31.77
C GLY A 588 -27.41 -1.21 -33.19
N VAL A 589 -26.79 -2.38 -33.37
CA VAL A 589 -26.72 -3.07 -34.67
C VAL A 589 -28.13 -3.47 -35.16
N LEU A 590 -29.00 -3.92 -34.26
CA LEU A 590 -30.40 -4.25 -34.56
C LEU A 590 -31.27 -3.01 -34.83
N GLY A 591 -30.74 -1.79 -34.64
CA GLY A 591 -31.49 -0.54 -34.80
C GLY A 591 -32.53 -0.28 -33.70
N MET A 592 -32.47 -1.03 -32.59
CA MET A 592 -33.37 -0.88 -31.45
C MET A 592 -32.87 0.14 -30.41
N ALA A 593 -31.57 0.46 -30.43
CA ALA A 593 -30.98 1.48 -29.57
C ALA A 593 -30.84 2.82 -30.30
N ASN A 594 -31.18 3.90 -29.62
CA ASN A 594 -30.91 5.28 -30.04
C ASN A 594 -29.67 5.85 -29.31
N LEU A 595 -29.14 6.97 -29.80
CA LEU A 595 -27.98 7.66 -29.22
C LEU A 595 -28.19 7.99 -27.73
N TRP A 596 -29.39 8.40 -27.33
CA TRP A 596 -29.71 8.68 -25.92
C TRP A 596 -29.62 7.46 -25.01
N GLY A 597 -30.18 6.32 -25.43
CA GLY A 597 -30.11 5.07 -24.67
C GLY A 597 -28.68 4.55 -24.54
N ALA A 598 -27.88 4.71 -25.59
CA ALA A 598 -26.45 4.41 -25.59
C ALA A 598 -25.67 5.21 -24.55
N VAL A 599 -25.82 6.53 -24.61
CA VAL A 599 -25.14 7.48 -23.73
C VAL A 599 -25.55 7.28 -22.27
N PHE A 600 -26.85 7.07 -22.01
CA PHE A 600 -27.34 6.81 -20.66
C PHE A 600 -26.82 5.48 -20.11
N ALA A 601 -26.74 4.43 -20.94
CA ALA A 601 -26.20 3.15 -20.53
C ALA A 601 -24.70 3.26 -20.17
N ASP A 602 -23.89 3.86 -21.02
CA ASP A 602 -22.44 3.98 -20.78
C ASP A 602 -22.14 4.88 -19.56
N THR A 603 -22.82 6.03 -19.44
CA THR A 603 -22.70 6.92 -18.27
C THR A 603 -23.21 6.27 -16.98
N GLY A 604 -24.37 5.58 -17.04
CA GLY A 604 -24.94 4.89 -15.90
C GLY A 604 -24.02 3.78 -15.40
N VAL A 605 -23.39 3.04 -16.32
CA VAL A 605 -22.39 2.03 -15.98
C VAL A 605 -21.13 2.64 -15.40
N ALA A 606 -20.65 3.76 -15.95
CA ALA A 606 -19.53 4.49 -15.36
C ALA A 606 -19.84 4.89 -13.91
N LEU A 607 -21.02 5.46 -13.64
CA LEU A 607 -21.42 5.83 -12.28
C LEU A 607 -21.52 4.61 -11.35
N LEU A 608 -22.11 3.50 -11.82
CA LEU A 608 -22.17 2.25 -11.05
C LEU A 608 -20.79 1.69 -10.74
N ALA A 609 -19.86 1.74 -11.70
CA ALA A 609 -18.50 1.27 -11.53
C ALA A 609 -17.72 2.16 -10.56
N VAL A 610 -17.91 3.48 -10.61
CA VAL A 610 -17.38 4.43 -9.62
C VAL A 610 -17.93 4.13 -8.22
N LEU A 611 -19.25 3.97 -8.07
CA LEU A 611 -19.87 3.61 -6.79
C LEU A 611 -19.33 2.27 -6.25
N ASN A 612 -19.18 1.27 -7.12
CA ASN A 612 -18.59 0.00 -6.72
C ASN A 612 -17.11 0.14 -6.32
N ALA A 613 -16.34 0.99 -7.00
CA ALA A 613 -14.96 1.31 -6.63
C ALA A 613 -14.89 1.92 -5.23
N THR A 614 -15.79 2.83 -4.86
CA THR A 614 -15.81 3.44 -3.51
C THR A 614 -15.98 2.42 -2.37
N ARG A 615 -16.49 1.22 -2.64
CA ARG A 615 -16.61 0.13 -1.66
C ARG A 615 -15.26 -0.33 -1.11
N ILE A 616 -14.15 -0.03 -1.79
CA ILE A 616 -12.80 -0.28 -1.28
C ILE A 616 -12.47 0.61 -0.08
N LEU A 617 -13.01 1.84 -0.07
CA LEU A 617 -12.78 2.84 0.99
C LEU A 617 -13.64 2.59 2.23
N ILE A 618 -14.73 1.84 2.10
CA ILE A 618 -15.68 1.55 3.18
C ILE A 618 -15.16 0.37 4.01
N ARG A 619 -14.82 0.66 5.27
CA ARG A 619 -14.47 -0.34 6.29
C ARG A 619 -15.64 -1.31 6.45
N ARG A 620 -15.45 -2.57 6.03
CA ARG A 620 -16.26 -3.65 6.61
C ARG A 620 -15.78 -3.79 8.05
N ARG A 621 -16.67 -3.53 9.01
CA ARG A 621 -16.54 -4.16 10.33
C ARG A 621 -16.77 -5.65 10.09
N GLU A 622 -15.72 -6.36 9.69
CA GLU A 622 -15.75 -7.81 9.86
C GLU A 622 -15.67 -8.06 11.36
N CYS A 623 -16.65 -8.83 11.82
CA CYS A 623 -16.88 -9.12 13.22
C CYS A 623 -15.65 -9.82 13.81
N ASP A 624 -15.24 -9.38 14.99
CA ASP A 624 -14.78 -10.28 16.03
C ASP A 624 -15.90 -11.33 16.25
N ARG A 625 -15.86 -12.40 15.48
CA ARG A 625 -16.60 -13.64 15.70
C ARG A 625 -15.70 -14.80 15.32
N SER A 626 -14.79 -15.11 16.23
CA SER A 626 -14.55 -16.47 16.75
C SER A 626 -13.56 -16.38 17.89
#